data_AF-A0A438HU04-F1
#
_entry.id   AF-A0A438HU04-F1
#
_cell.length_a   1.000
_cell.length_b   1.000
_cell.length_c   1.000
_cell.angle_alpha   90.00
_cell.angle_beta   90.00
_cell.angle_gamma   90.00
#
_symmetry.space_group_name_H-M   'P 1'
#
loop_
_entity.id
_entity.type
_entity.pdbx_description
1 polymer ?
#
loop_
_entity_poly.entity_id
_entity_poly.type
_entity_poly.pdbx_seq_one_letter_code
_entity_poly.pdbx_strand_id
1 'polypeptide(L)'
;MEFLSSIVGLVPCLYDHTSKHTVYIRDLKKNLQALSKEMVDLNNLCEDVKARVERAEQRQMIRTKEVGGWIREVENMVKDVHEILQRGDQEIQKICLRCCPRNCWSSYKIGKAVSEKLAAVSGQIGKGHFDVVAEMLLVL
;
A
#
# COMPACT_ATOMS: atom_id res chain seq x y z
N MET A 1 2.86 -31.38 -46.80
CA MET A 1 3.60 -30.37 -46.01
C MET A 1 2.69 -29.15 -45.86
N GLU A 2 1.74 -29.14 -44.92
CA GLU A 2 0.79 -28.01 -44.71
C GLU A 2 0.28 -28.02 -43.25
N PHE A 3 1.17 -27.90 -42.27
CA PHE A 3 0.78 -27.68 -40.85
C PHE A 3 1.51 -26.51 -40.19
N LEU A 4 2.47 -25.89 -40.88
CA LEU A 4 3.31 -24.83 -40.30
C LEU A 4 2.81 -23.41 -40.61
N SER A 5 1.89 -23.23 -41.55
CA SER A 5 1.34 -21.90 -41.88
C SER A 5 0.42 -21.33 -40.80
N SER A 6 -0.22 -22.20 -40.00
CA SER A 6 -1.15 -21.78 -38.93
C SER A 6 -0.42 -21.33 -37.65
N ILE A 7 0.78 -21.87 -37.39
CA ILE A 7 1.58 -21.54 -36.20
C ILE A 7 2.30 -20.20 -36.39
N VAL A 8 2.70 -19.85 -37.62
CA VAL A 8 3.43 -18.60 -37.91
C VAL A 8 2.57 -17.35 -37.65
N GLY A 9 1.23 -17.45 -37.73
CA GLY A 9 0.32 -16.37 -37.36
C GLY A 9 0.09 -16.17 -35.85
N LEU A 10 0.50 -17.14 -35.02
CA LEU A 10 0.37 -17.09 -33.56
C LEU A 10 1.62 -16.59 -32.85
N VAL A 11 2.78 -16.59 -33.53
CA VAL A 11 4.07 -16.21 -32.96
C VAL A 11 4.21 -14.70 -32.67
N PRO A 12 3.68 -13.77 -33.49
CA PRO A 12 3.77 -12.33 -33.18
C PRO A 12 2.95 -11.89 -31.96
N CYS A 13 1.87 -12.61 -31.63
CA CYS A 13 1.03 -12.33 -30.47
C CYS A 13 1.70 -12.72 -29.14
N LEU A 14 2.68 -13.62 -29.16
CA LEU A 14 3.25 -14.23 -27.96
C LEU A 14 4.55 -13.57 -27.50
N TYR A 15 5.30 -12.89 -28.38
CA TYR A 15 6.63 -12.36 -28.02
C TYR A 15 6.60 -10.92 -27.47
N ASP A 16 5.70 -10.07 -27.98
CA ASP A 16 5.66 -8.64 -27.59
C ASP A 16 4.59 -8.33 -26.52
N HIS A 17 3.62 -9.24 -26.33
CA HIS A 17 2.54 -9.09 -25.35
C HIS A 17 2.87 -9.71 -23.98
N THR A 18 3.75 -10.71 -23.94
CA THR A 18 4.19 -11.36 -22.69
C THR A 18 5.14 -10.48 -21.89
N SER A 19 6.07 -9.76 -22.54
CA SER A 19 7.08 -8.93 -21.87
C SER A 19 6.47 -7.80 -21.02
N LYS A 20 5.55 -7.00 -21.57
CA LYS A 20 4.86 -5.89 -20.87
C LYS A 20 4.01 -6.39 -19.70
N HIS A 21 3.35 -7.53 -19.88
CA HIS A 21 2.52 -8.15 -18.85
C HIS A 21 3.35 -8.66 -17.68
N THR A 22 4.48 -9.33 -17.96
CA THR A 22 5.43 -9.78 -16.95
C THR A 22 6.06 -8.62 -16.18
N VAL A 23 6.41 -7.52 -16.87
CA VAL A 23 6.93 -6.30 -16.23
C VAL A 23 5.88 -5.70 -15.29
N TYR A 24 4.64 -5.52 -15.75
CA TYR A 24 3.57 -5.00 -14.92
C TYR A 24 3.31 -5.84 -13.67
N ILE A 25 3.20 -7.18 -13.80
CA ILE A 25 3.00 -8.08 -12.66
C ILE A 25 4.13 -7.92 -11.65
N ARG A 26 5.38 -7.94 -12.14
CA ARG A 26 6.56 -7.82 -11.29
C ARG A 26 6.54 -6.49 -10.53
N ASP A 27 6.23 -5.40 -11.22
CA ASP A 27 6.26 -4.07 -10.63
C ASP A 27 5.09 -3.86 -9.65
N LEU A 28 3.89 -4.36 -9.97
CA LEU A 28 2.76 -4.40 -9.04
C LEU A 28 3.10 -5.21 -7.79
N LYS A 29 3.69 -6.41 -7.94
CA LYS A 29 4.11 -7.25 -6.80
C LYS A 29 5.13 -6.54 -5.92
N LYS A 30 6.13 -5.88 -6.53
CA LYS A 30 7.11 -5.07 -5.78
C LYS A 30 6.44 -3.95 -4.98
N ASN A 31 5.51 -3.22 -5.61
CA ASN A 31 4.81 -2.13 -4.94
C ASN A 31 3.90 -2.61 -3.81
N LEU A 32 3.22 -3.75 -3.97
CA LEU A 32 2.43 -4.36 -2.90
C LEU A 32 3.32 -4.80 -1.72
N GLN A 33 4.48 -5.39 -2.00
CA GLN A 33 5.46 -5.76 -0.96
C GLN A 33 6.00 -4.53 -0.23
N ALA A 34 6.33 -3.46 -0.97
CA ALA A 34 6.76 -2.20 -0.37
C ALA A 34 5.66 -1.61 0.52
N LEU A 35 4.42 -1.57 0.03
CA LEU A 35 3.28 -1.06 0.79
C LEU A 35 3.04 -1.86 2.08
N SER A 36 3.09 -3.19 2.00
CA SER A 36 2.97 -4.05 3.18
C SER A 36 4.08 -3.78 4.19
N LYS A 37 5.32 -3.57 3.74
CA LYS A 37 6.46 -3.29 4.61
C LYS A 37 6.33 -1.92 5.28
N GLU A 38 6.09 -0.87 4.51
CA GLU A 38 5.93 0.48 5.06
C GLU A 38 4.76 0.57 6.03
N MET A 39 3.67 -0.18 5.79
CA MET A 39 2.55 -0.22 6.73
C MET A 39 2.94 -0.88 8.07
N VAL A 40 3.81 -1.89 8.06
CA VAL A 40 4.36 -2.47 9.29
C VAL A 40 5.24 -1.44 10.01
N ASP A 41 6.10 -0.74 9.29
CA ASP A 41 6.96 0.31 9.87
C ASP A 41 6.13 1.44 10.49
N LEU A 42 5.08 1.91 9.79
CA LEU A 42 4.15 2.91 10.31
C LEU A 42 3.38 2.42 11.54
N ASN A 43 2.95 1.15 11.55
CA ASN A 43 2.23 0.58 12.69
C ASN A 43 3.13 0.51 13.92
N ASN A 44 4.39 0.09 13.77
CA ASN A 44 5.36 0.07 14.88
C ASN A 44 5.59 1.48 15.44
N LEU A 45 5.76 2.47 14.56
CA LEU A 45 5.89 3.88 14.98
C LEU A 45 4.63 4.37 15.72
N CYS A 46 3.44 3.96 15.26
CA CYS A 46 2.18 4.31 15.91
C CYS A 46 2.08 3.74 17.32
N GLU A 47 2.47 2.47 17.51
CA GLU A 47 2.48 1.83 18.82
C GLU A 47 3.50 2.50 19.76
N ASP A 48 4.67 2.90 19.27
CA ASP A 48 5.64 3.67 20.06
C ASP A 48 5.09 5.03 20.51
N VAL A 49 4.41 5.75 19.62
CA VAL A 49 3.76 7.03 19.92
C VAL A 49 2.63 6.82 20.93
N LYS A 50 1.78 5.81 20.75
CA LYS A 50 0.71 5.45 21.70
C LYS A 50 1.27 5.15 23.09
N ALA A 51 2.36 4.38 23.17
CA ALA A 51 2.99 4.07 24.45
C ALA A 51 3.55 5.33 25.15
N ARG A 52 4.09 6.28 24.39
CA ARG A 52 4.53 7.58 24.94
C ARG A 52 3.35 8.43 25.44
N VAL A 53 2.26 8.45 24.68
CA VAL A 53 1.00 9.11 25.06
C VAL A 53 0.47 8.51 26.35
N GLU A 54 0.34 7.19 26.43
CA GLU A 54 -0.19 6.49 27.61
C GLU A 54 0.61 6.84 28.86
N ARG A 55 1.96 6.83 28.79
CA ARG A 55 2.83 7.24 29.90
C ARG A 55 2.62 8.69 30.32
N ALA A 56 2.31 9.59 29.39
CA ALA A 56 2.05 11.00 29.69
C ALA A 56 0.66 11.19 30.29
N GLU A 57 -0.36 10.51 29.76
CA GLU A 57 -1.73 10.54 30.28
C GLU A 57 -1.81 9.93 31.69
N GLN A 58 -1.01 8.91 32.01
CA GLN A 58 -0.83 8.40 33.38
C GLN A 58 -0.30 9.46 34.35
N ARG A 59 0.39 10.49 33.86
CA ARG A 59 0.89 11.64 34.63
C ARG A 59 -0.08 12.84 34.58
N GLN A 60 -1.34 12.59 34.20
CA GLN A 60 -2.39 13.61 34.06
C GLN A 60 -2.09 14.69 33.01
N MET A 61 -1.21 14.40 32.05
CA MET A 61 -1.02 15.27 30.89
C MET A 61 -2.09 14.98 29.84
N ILE A 62 -2.41 15.97 29.02
CA ILE A 62 -3.34 15.81 27.89
C ILE A 62 -2.53 15.64 26.62
N ARG A 63 -2.78 14.54 25.90
CA ARG A 63 -2.25 14.32 24.55
C ARG A 63 -2.58 15.49 23.62
N THR A 64 -1.62 15.91 22.82
CA THR A 64 -1.84 16.99 21.85
C THR A 64 -2.86 16.56 20.79
N LYS A 65 -3.63 17.53 20.28
CA LYS A 65 -4.63 17.26 19.23
C LYS A 65 -3.99 16.72 17.95
N GLU A 66 -2.78 17.17 17.64
CA GLU A 66 -2.01 16.71 16.49
C GLU A 66 -1.70 15.22 16.57
N VAL A 67 -1.16 14.76 17.70
CA VAL A 67 -0.86 13.34 17.94
C VAL A 67 -2.12 12.50 17.94
N GLY A 68 -3.21 13.00 18.55
CA GLY A 68 -4.50 12.32 18.52
C GLY A 68 -5.07 12.18 17.10
N GLY A 69 -4.94 13.23 16.29
CA GLY A 69 -5.34 13.21 14.88
C GLY A 69 -4.52 12.21 14.08
N TRP A 70 -3.19 12.24 14.22
CA TRP A 70 -2.28 11.35 13.51
C TRP A 70 -2.54 9.88 13.84
N ILE A 71 -2.70 9.52 15.12
CA ILE A 71 -3.03 8.13 15.52
C ILE A 71 -4.31 7.65 14.82
N ARG A 72 -5.36 8.47 14.81
CA ARG A 72 -6.64 8.13 14.15
C ARG A 72 -6.48 7.98 12.64
N GLU A 73 -5.66 8.81 12.01
CA GLU A 73 -5.37 8.69 10.57
C GLU A 73 -4.65 7.38 10.25
N VAL A 74 -3.66 6.99 11.05
CA VAL A 74 -2.95 5.71 10.89
C VAL A 74 -3.90 4.53 11.07
N GLU A 75 -4.77 4.54 12.09
CA GLU A 75 -5.75 3.47 12.33
C GLU A 75 -6.74 3.30 11.18
N ASN A 76 -7.18 4.40 10.55
CA ASN A 76 -8.00 4.34 9.35
C ASN A 76 -7.21 3.77 8.16
N MET A 77 -5.94 4.15 8.02
CA MET A 77 -5.08 3.71 6.93
C MET A 77 -4.83 2.20 6.93
N VAL A 78 -4.81 1.55 8.10
CA VAL A 78 -4.71 0.08 8.21
C VAL A 78 -5.77 -0.63 7.35
N LYS A 79 -7.02 -0.16 7.42
CA LYS A 79 -8.13 -0.76 6.66
C LYS A 79 -7.94 -0.58 5.16
N ASP A 80 -7.63 0.64 4.73
CA ASP A 80 -7.40 0.95 3.33
C ASP A 80 -6.26 0.12 2.72
N VAL A 81 -5.14 -0.01 3.45
CA VAL A 81 -3.99 -0.80 3.00
C VAL A 81 -4.36 -2.27 2.88
N HIS A 82 -5.07 -2.83 3.86
CA HIS A 82 -5.52 -4.22 3.81
C HIS A 82 -6.38 -4.50 2.55
N GLU A 83 -7.33 -3.63 2.25
CA GLU A 83 -8.15 -3.78 1.04
C GLU A 83 -7.34 -3.66 -0.26
N ILE A 84 -6.39 -2.73 -0.31
CA ILE A 84 -5.53 -2.55 -1.48
C ILE A 84 -4.66 -3.78 -1.70
N LEU A 85 -4.07 -4.34 -0.64
CA LEU A 85 -3.28 -5.58 -0.72
C LEU A 85 -4.12 -6.74 -1.26
N GLN A 86 -5.32 -6.93 -0.71
CA GLN A 86 -6.23 -7.99 -1.15
C GLN A 86 -6.63 -7.84 -2.63
N ARG A 87 -6.99 -6.61 -3.06
CA ARG A 87 -7.32 -6.34 -4.47
C ARG A 87 -6.11 -6.52 -5.40
N GLY A 88 -4.92 -6.14 -4.94
CA GLY A 88 -3.66 -6.32 -5.67
C GLY A 88 -3.34 -7.79 -5.94
N ASP A 89 -3.45 -8.63 -4.92
CA ASP A 89 -3.22 -10.07 -5.04
C ASP A 89 -4.23 -10.74 -5.98
N GLN A 90 -5.52 -10.35 -5.88
CA GLN A 90 -6.55 -10.81 -6.79
C GLN A 90 -6.27 -10.41 -8.24
N GLU A 91 -5.77 -9.20 -8.48
CA GLU A 91 -5.40 -8.75 -9.83
C GLU A 91 -4.23 -9.56 -10.37
N ILE A 92 -3.18 -9.80 -9.56
CA ILE A 92 -2.05 -10.67 -9.95
C ILE A 92 -2.55 -12.06 -10.33
N GLN A 93 -3.44 -12.67 -9.53
CA GLN A 93 -3.97 -13.99 -9.84
C GLN A 93 -4.79 -14.02 -11.15
N LYS A 94 -5.67 -13.03 -11.37
CA LYS A 94 -6.46 -12.95 -12.61
C LYS A 94 -5.59 -12.86 -13.85
N ILE A 95 -4.51 -12.08 -13.74
CA ILE A 95 -3.54 -11.84 -14.81
C ILE A 95 -2.71 -13.11 -15.09
N CYS A 96 -2.24 -13.81 -14.06
CA CYS A 96 -1.48 -15.06 -14.22
C CYS A 96 -2.30 -16.22 -14.83
N LEU A 97 -3.63 -16.22 -14.65
CA LEU A 97 -4.51 -17.31 -15.10
C LEU A 97 -5.09 -17.12 -16.52
N ARG A 98 -4.81 -16.00 -17.22
CA ARG A 98 -5.39 -15.69 -18.54
C ARG A 98 -4.31 -15.36 -19.58
N CYS A 99 -4.37 -16.04 -20.74
CA CYS A 99 -3.43 -15.82 -21.86
C CYS A 99 -3.63 -14.50 -22.64
N CYS A 100 -4.70 -13.72 -22.39
CA CYS A 100 -4.93 -12.41 -23.00
C CYS A 100 -5.56 -11.44 -21.97
N PRO A 101 -5.21 -10.15 -21.96
CA PRO A 101 -5.71 -9.20 -20.98
C PRO A 101 -7.14 -8.81 -21.34
N ARG A 102 -8.09 -9.14 -20.46
CA ARG A 102 -9.31 -8.34 -20.36
C ARG A 102 -9.23 -7.53 -19.06
N ASN A 103 -9.30 -6.22 -19.26
CA ASN A 103 -9.52 -5.15 -18.28
C ASN A 103 -8.28 -4.33 -17.82
N CYS A 104 -7.49 -3.80 -18.76
CA CYS A 104 -6.41 -2.82 -18.49
C CYS A 104 -6.81 -1.67 -17.54
N TRP A 105 -8.10 -1.31 -17.55
CA TRP A 105 -8.65 -0.26 -16.68
C TRP A 105 -8.69 -0.67 -15.20
N SER A 106 -9.00 -1.93 -14.85
CA SER A 106 -8.91 -2.38 -13.45
C SER A 106 -7.47 -2.49 -12.99
N SER A 107 -6.58 -2.98 -13.85
CA SER A 107 -5.14 -3.06 -13.58
C SER A 107 -4.55 -1.67 -13.33
N TYR A 108 -4.83 -0.70 -14.21
CA TYR A 108 -4.42 0.69 -14.01
C TYR A 108 -4.94 1.27 -12.68
N LYS A 109 -6.21 1.03 -12.35
CA LYS A 109 -6.81 1.51 -11.09
C LYS A 109 -6.11 0.94 -9.87
N ILE A 110 -5.81 -0.36 -9.84
CA ILE A 110 -5.14 -0.95 -8.68
C ILE A 110 -3.68 -0.49 -8.59
N GLY A 111 -2.96 -0.42 -9.72
CA GLY A 111 -1.60 0.10 -9.74
C GLY A 111 -1.51 1.54 -9.23
N LYS A 112 -2.44 2.40 -9.67
CA LYS A 112 -2.55 3.78 -9.17
C LYS A 112 -2.87 3.83 -7.67
N ALA A 113 -3.83 3.04 -7.20
CA ALA A 113 -4.20 3.00 -5.80
C ALA A 113 -3.04 2.55 -4.89
N VAL A 114 -2.24 1.56 -5.32
CA VAL A 114 -1.05 1.12 -4.58
C VAL A 114 -0.03 2.25 -4.48
N SER A 115 0.29 2.91 -5.60
CA SER A 115 1.28 4.00 -5.61
C SER A 115 0.85 5.21 -4.76
N GLU A 116 -0.42 5.62 -4.86
CA GLU A 116 -0.97 6.73 -4.07
C GLU A 116 -0.97 6.38 -2.57
N LYS A 117 -1.35 5.15 -2.22
CA LYS A 117 -1.36 4.73 -0.82
C LYS A 117 0.06 4.58 -0.26
N LEU A 118 1.03 4.11 -1.05
CA LEU A 118 2.44 4.05 -0.65
C LEU A 118 2.96 5.45 -0.29
N ALA A 119 2.72 6.45 -1.14
CA ALA A 119 3.10 7.84 -0.85
C ALA A 119 2.42 8.37 0.43
N ALA A 120 1.15 8.02 0.65
CA ALA A 120 0.43 8.42 1.86
C ALA A 120 0.99 7.76 3.13
N VAL A 121 1.33 6.47 3.11
CA VAL A 121 1.95 5.76 4.23
C VAL A 121 3.32 6.36 4.55
N SER A 122 4.17 6.54 3.54
CA SER A 122 5.47 7.19 3.68
C SER A 122 5.35 8.59 4.30
N GLY A 123 4.36 9.37 3.86
CA GLY A 123 4.07 10.69 4.43
C GLY A 123 3.67 10.63 5.91
N GLN A 124 2.91 9.62 6.34
CA GLN A 124 2.56 9.45 7.75
C GLN A 124 3.74 9.00 8.61
N ILE A 125 4.65 8.19 8.06
CA ILE A 125 5.91 7.85 8.74
C ILE A 125 6.69 9.13 9.04
N GLY A 126 6.87 10.00 8.04
CA GLY A 126 7.56 11.28 8.22
C GLY A 126 6.91 12.20 9.26
N LYS A 127 5.58 12.17 9.39
CA LYS A 127 4.84 12.94 10.39
C LYS A 127 4.88 12.35 11.81
N GLY A 128 5.09 11.04 11.95
CA GLY A 128 4.98 10.34 13.24
C GLY A 128 6.09 10.65 14.25
N HIS A 129 7.03 11.51 13.91
CA HIS A 129 8.17 11.90 14.75
C HIS A 129 7.82 13.13 15.61
N PHE A 130 7.05 12.90 16.67
CA PHE A 130 6.68 13.96 17.62
C PHE A 130 7.70 14.10 18.75
N ASP A 131 8.20 15.31 18.98
CA ASP A 131 9.02 15.62 20.17
C ASP A 131 8.14 15.68 21.43
N VAL A 132 7.01 16.39 21.32
CA VAL A 132 6.02 16.55 22.40
C VAL A 132 4.75 15.79 22.05
N VAL A 133 4.41 14.79 22.86
CA VAL A 133 3.19 13.97 22.66
C VAL A 133 2.00 14.43 23.48
N ALA A 134 2.25 15.17 24.56
CA ALA A 134 1.25 15.63 25.51
C ALA A 134 1.77 16.87 26.25
N GLU A 135 0.85 17.68 26.76
CA GLU A 135 1.12 18.90 27.50
C GLU A 135 0.41 18.88 28.86
N MET A 136 0.95 19.62 29.82
CA MET A 136 0.33 19.74 31.14
C MET A 136 -0.96 20.56 31.03
N LEU A 137 -2.01 20.12 31.74
CA LEU A 137 -3.18 20.95 32.00
C LEU A 137 -2.75 22.18 32.80
N LEU A 138 -2.61 23.33 32.14
CA LEU A 138 -2.68 24.61 32.83
C LEU A 138 -4.16 24.85 33.14
N VAL A 139 -4.59 24.46 34.34
CA VAL A 139 -5.86 24.91 34.89
C VAL A 139 -5.67 26.41 35.17
N LEU A 140 -6.21 27.26 34.31
CA LEU A 140 -6.42 28.68 34.57
C LEU A 140 -7.67 28.88 35.43
#